data_AF-A0A1I3HH73-F1
#
_entry.id   AF-A0A1I3HH73-F1
#
_cell.length_a   1.000
_cell.length_b   1.000
_cell.length_c   1.000
_cell.angle_alpha   90.00
_cell.angle_beta   90.00
_cell.angle_gamma   90.00
#
_symmetry.space_group_name_H-M   'P 1'
#
loop_
_entity.id
_entity.type
_entity.pdbx_description
1 polymer ?
#
loop_
_entity_poly.entity_id
_entity_poly.type
_entity_poly.pdbx_seq_one_letter_code
_entity_poly.pdbx_strand_id
1 'polypeptide(L)' 'MHNGPGPEKLEQGMPNGHQQPVSPLKRVLLRTLPELEGELAGVMNVFDPWARDRGKYYSTEWEPRRGAEGDSAFAK' A
#
# COMPACT_ATOMS: atom_id res chain seq x y z
N MET A 1 -3.52 -7.08 18.90
CA MET A 1 -4.12 -8.14 18.06
C MET A 1 -3.15 -8.40 16.93
N HIS A 2 -2.71 -9.65 16.73
CA HIS A 2 -1.99 -10.04 15.52
C HIS A 2 -2.98 -10.06 14.34
N ASN A 3 -2.54 -9.97 13.10
CA ASN A 3 -3.36 -9.86 11.86
C ASN A 3 -4.27 -11.09 11.56
N GLY A 4 -4.92 -11.66 12.56
CA GLY A 4 -5.75 -12.86 12.60
C GLY A 4 -5.42 -13.71 13.83
N PRO A 5 -6.04 -14.89 14.00
CA PRO A 5 -5.71 -15.82 15.07
C PRO A 5 -4.26 -16.33 15.02
N GLY A 6 -3.67 -16.61 16.18
CA GLY A 6 -2.28 -17.05 16.29
C GLY A 6 -1.26 -15.91 16.13
N PRO A 7 0.01 -16.24 15.84
CA PRO A 7 1.06 -15.24 15.67
C PRO A 7 0.84 -14.40 14.41
N GLU A 8 1.42 -13.20 14.42
CA GLU A 8 1.44 -12.32 13.27
C GLU A 8 2.20 -12.96 12.10
N LYS A 9 1.66 -12.81 10.90
CA LYS A 9 2.34 -13.20 9.66
C LYS A 9 2.68 -11.95 8.87
N LEU A 10 3.93 -11.81 8.45
CA LEU A 10 4.42 -10.71 7.62
C LEU A 10 4.42 -11.12 6.14
N GLU A 11 4.23 -10.17 5.24
CA GLU A 11 4.44 -10.38 3.81
C GLU A 11 5.92 -10.66 3.53
N GLN A 12 6.19 -11.37 2.44
CA GLN A 12 7.57 -11.59 2.00
C GLN A 12 8.17 -10.29 1.47
N GLY A 13 9.38 -9.96 1.94
CA GLY A 13 10.12 -8.77 1.51
C GLY A 13 9.65 -7.49 2.21
N MET A 14 9.63 -6.39 1.47
CA MET A 14 9.22 -5.07 1.96
C MET A 14 8.29 -4.42 0.93
N PRO A 15 7.08 -4.96 0.73
CA PRO A 15 6.11 -4.27 -0.11
C PRO A 15 5.89 -2.88 0.51
N ASN A 16 5.79 -1.83 -0.31
CA ASN A 16 5.64 -0.45 0.17
C ASN A 16 6.85 0.11 0.95
N GLY A 17 8.03 -0.51 0.80
CA GLY A 17 9.29 -0.02 1.38
C GLY A 17 9.47 -0.31 2.88
N HIS A 18 8.60 -1.11 3.50
CA HIS A 18 8.72 -1.54 4.90
C HIS A 18 8.16 -2.95 5.10
N GLN A 19 8.51 -3.62 6.19
CA GLN A 19 7.87 -4.88 6.57
C GLN A 19 6.43 -4.61 6.98
N GLN A 20 5.50 -5.41 6.46
CA GLN A 20 4.08 -5.23 6.73
C GLN A 20 3.38 -6.57 6.96
N PRO A 21 2.32 -6.60 7.79
CA PRO A 21 1.53 -7.79 8.00
C PRO A 21 0.78 -8.20 6.73
N VAL A 22 0.63 -9.52 6.56
CA VAL A 22 -0.27 -10.10 5.56
C VAL A 22 -1.68 -9.53 5.76
N SER A 23 -2.37 -9.21 4.66
CA SER A 23 -3.71 -8.63 4.74
C SER A 23 -4.69 -9.57 5.46
N PRO A 24 -5.66 -9.04 6.25
CA PRO A 24 -6.64 -9.86 6.95
C PRO A 24 -7.44 -10.78 6.02
N LEU A 25 -7.75 -10.34 4.81
CA LEU A 25 -8.43 -11.15 3.82
C LEU A 25 -7.56 -12.33 3.34
N LYS A 26 -6.29 -12.09 3.01
CA LYS A 26 -5.34 -13.16 2.64
C LYS A 26 -5.18 -14.17 3.78
N ARG A 27 -5.17 -13.72 5.04
CA ARG A 27 -5.17 -14.60 6.23
C ARG A 27 -6.40 -15.48 6.34
N VAL A 28 -7.58 -14.95 6.01
CA VAL A 28 -8.82 -15.75 5.97
C VAL A 28 -8.74 -16.80 4.87
N LEU A 29 -8.35 -16.41 3.65
CA LEU A 29 -8.25 -17.32 2.51
C LEU A 29 -7.26 -18.46 2.77
N LEU A 30 -6.05 -18.17 3.27
CA LEU A 30 -5.05 -19.20 3.60
C LEU A 30 -5.51 -20.16 4.70
N ARG A 31 -6.45 -19.75 5.56
CA ARG A 31 -7.02 -20.62 6.59
C ARG A 31 -8.16 -21.48 6.03
N THR A 32 -8.99 -20.93 5.15
CA THR A 32 -10.17 -21.63 4.61
C THR A 32 -9.86 -22.48 3.38
N LEU A 33 -8.81 -22.13 2.63
CA LEU A 33 -8.40 -22.71 1.35
C LEU A 33 -6.85 -22.78 1.30
N PRO A 34 -6.20 -23.61 2.13
CA PRO A 34 -4.74 -23.69 2.21
C PRO A 34 -4.07 -24.08 0.89
N GLU A 35 -4.77 -24.79 0.00
CA GLU A 35 -4.33 -25.16 -1.34
C GLU A 35 -4.02 -23.95 -2.24
N LEU A 36 -4.56 -22.77 -1.92
CA LEU A 36 -4.28 -21.52 -2.62
C LEU A 36 -2.97 -20.85 -2.17
N GLU A 37 -2.21 -21.42 -1.25
CA GLU A 37 -0.99 -20.78 -0.73
C GLU A 37 0.00 -20.41 -1.84
N GLY A 38 0.23 -21.31 -2.79
CA GLY A 38 1.10 -21.06 -3.94
C GLY A 38 0.59 -19.91 -4.82
N GLU A 39 -0.70 -19.92 -5.15
CA GLU A 39 -1.34 -18.90 -5.98
C GLU A 39 -1.37 -17.52 -5.29
N LEU A 40 -1.55 -17.51 -3.97
CA LEU A 40 -1.61 -16.29 -3.15
C LEU A 40 -0.22 -15.77 -2.75
N ALA A 41 0.86 -16.52 -3.01
CA ALA A 41 2.22 -16.10 -2.67
C ALA A 41 2.59 -14.77 -3.34
N GLY A 42 2.21 -14.58 -4.61
CA GLY A 42 2.43 -13.34 -5.36
C GLY A 42 1.43 -12.22 -5.07
N VAL A 43 0.33 -12.51 -4.38
CA VAL A 43 -0.70 -11.51 -4.03
C VAL A 43 -0.26 -10.78 -2.76
N MET A 44 0.38 -9.62 -2.93
CA MET A 44 0.90 -8.81 -1.83
C MET A 44 -0.04 -7.67 -1.47
N ASN A 45 -0.04 -7.29 -0.19
CA ASN A 45 -0.70 -6.06 0.24
C ASN A 45 0.09 -4.83 -0.26
N VAL A 46 -0.41 -4.22 -1.33
CA VAL A 46 0.17 -3.02 -1.96
C VAL A 46 -0.53 -1.73 -1.56
N PHE A 47 -1.45 -1.79 -0.58
CA PHE A 47 -2.09 -0.57 -0.11
C PHE A 47 -1.09 0.24 0.71
N ASP A 48 -0.56 1.27 0.08
CA ASP A 48 0.43 2.15 0.66
C ASP A 48 -0.17 3.54 0.90
N PRO A 49 -0.53 3.85 2.16
CA PRO A 49 -1.10 5.16 2.47
C PRO A 49 -0.12 6.31 2.22
N TRP A 50 1.19 6.03 2.13
CA TRP A 50 2.26 6.99 1.92
C TRP A 50 2.83 6.95 0.50
N ALA A 51 2.30 6.12 -0.40
CA ALA A 51 2.69 6.14 -1.81
C ALA A 51 2.44 7.52 -2.44
N ARG A 52 1.49 8.29 -1.89
CA ARG A 52 1.23 9.69 -2.22
C ARG A 52 2.45 10.58 -2.00
N ASP A 53 3.05 10.47 -0.83
CA ASP A 53 4.12 11.38 -0.40
C ASP A 53 5.46 11.04 -1.05
N ARG A 54 5.60 9.85 -1.65
CA ARG A 54 6.81 9.44 -2.37
C ARG A 54 6.89 9.93 -3.81
N GLY A 55 5.87 10.63 -4.33
CA GLY A 55 5.87 11.32 -5.63
C GLY A 55 6.05 10.44 -6.87
N LYS A 56 6.23 9.12 -6.71
CA LYS A 56 6.58 8.18 -7.78
C LYS A 56 5.41 7.82 -8.69
N TYR A 57 4.20 7.81 -8.14
CA TYR A 57 3.00 7.36 -8.85
C TYR A 57 2.00 8.50 -9.08
N TYR A 58 2.02 9.52 -8.23
CA TYR A 58 1.17 10.71 -8.31
C TYR A 58 1.86 11.86 -7.57
N SER A 59 1.74 13.08 -8.11
CA SER A 59 2.26 14.30 -7.49
C SER A 59 1.27 14.83 -6.45
N THR A 60 1.79 15.32 -5.32
CA THR A 60 1.02 16.10 -4.34
C THR A 60 1.28 17.60 -4.46
N GLU A 61 2.13 18.02 -5.40
CA GLU A 61 2.34 19.45 -5.64
C GLU A 61 1.03 20.11 -6.06
N TRP A 62 0.80 21.30 -5.54
CA TRP A 62 -0.34 22.11 -5.93
C TRP A 62 -0.05 22.72 -7.30
N GLU A 63 -0.85 22.34 -8.31
CA GLU A 63 -0.75 22.92 -9.65
C GLU A 63 -1.77 24.06 -9.82
N PRO A 64 -1.38 25.20 -10.39
CA PRO A 64 -2.31 26.26 -10.70
C PRO A 64 -3.31 25.77 -11.75
N ARG A 65 -4.60 25.99 -11.49
CA ARG A 65 -5.63 25.83 -12.52
C ARG A 65 -5.38 26.82 -13.65
N ARG A 66 -5.87 26.50 -14.85
CA ARG A 66 -5.78 27.39 -16.01
C ARG A 66 -6.32 28.79 -15.69
N GLY A 67 -5.51 29.83 -15.91
CA GLY A 67 -5.80 31.23 -15.59
C GLY A 67 -5.31 31.70 -14.20
N ALA A 68 -4.76 30.81 -13.37
CA ALA A 68 -4.18 31.14 -12.07
C ALA A 68 -2.65 30.97 -12.02
N GLU A 69 -1.99 30.81 -13.17
CA GLU A 69 -0.55 30.54 -13.26
C GLU A 69 0.31 31.70 -12.72
N GLY A 70 -0.23 32.91 -12.68
CA GLY A 70 0.42 34.10 -12.12
C GLY A 70 0.12 34.37 -10.65
N ASP A 71 -0.67 33.51 -9.98
CA ASP A 71 -0.98 33.68 -8.55
C ASP A 71 0.26 33.36 -7.69
N SER A 72 0.61 34.28 -6.81
CA SER A 72 1.77 34.16 -5.92
C SER A 72 1.74 32.93 -5.02
N ALA A 73 0.57 32.35 -4.75
CA ALA A 73 0.43 31.11 -3.99
C ALA A 73 1.07 29.89 -4.69
N PHE A 74 1.36 29.98 -6.00
CA PHE A 74 2.03 28.94 -6.77
C PHE A 74 3.45 29.33 -7.19
N ALA A 75 4.00 30.43 -6.67
CA ALA A 75 5.40 30.78 -6.87
C ALA A 75 6.29 29.82 -6.06
N LYS A 76 7.20 29.11 -6.74
CA LYS A 76 8.16 28.18 -6.13
C LYS A 76 9.24 28.91 -5.34
#